data_AF-A0A2N5V8A1-F1
#
_entry.id   AF-A0A2N5V8A1-F1
#
_cell.length_a   1.000
_cell.length_b   1.000
_cell.length_c   1.000
_cell.angle_alpha   90.00
_cell.angle_beta   90.00
_cell.angle_gamma   90.00
#
_symmetry.space_group_name_H-M   'P 1'
#
loop_
_entity.id
_entity.type
_entity.pdbx_description
1 polymer ?
#
loop_
_entity_poly.entity_id
_entity_poly.type
_entity_poly.pdbx_seq_one_letter_code
_entity_poly.pdbx_strand_id
1 'polypeptide(L)'
;MVQSQDISLAELHTIATNTAKRLCMTKDMKEGLDELYYKFQSNLHKLAIKNCVGPHFYQAHVREATQTRGGTGKTWKNFLKYDPQPKKLFAEFKKHEGRNKVSELWFSKDKLAKILYRNIDYLIGLHLSNADTINISQASGHASTSVSWFPQVNSCALASKVSQQKTLSLVTSWSLKMEDDLKASLC
;
A
#
# COMPACT_ATOMS: atom_id res chain seq x y z
N MET A 1 33.86 -0.06 -20.65
CA MET A 1 33.05 -0.44 -19.47
C MET A 1 32.94 0.78 -18.58
N VAL A 2 31.78 1.45 -18.55
CA VAL A 2 31.56 2.60 -17.66
C VAL A 2 31.00 2.05 -16.36
N GLN A 3 31.78 2.18 -15.28
CA GLN A 3 31.30 1.95 -13.92
C GLN A 3 30.24 3.01 -13.63
N SER A 4 28.97 2.63 -13.55
CA SER A 4 27.92 3.55 -13.11
C SER A 4 28.16 3.89 -11.64
N GLN A 5 28.63 5.11 -11.41
CA GLN A 5 28.65 5.77 -10.11
C GLN A 5 27.27 5.72 -9.43
N ASP A 6 27.32 5.69 -8.11
CA ASP A 6 26.25 5.65 -7.13
C ASP A 6 25.22 6.79 -7.27
N ILE A 7 24.41 6.79 -8.34
CA ILE A 7 23.26 7.69 -8.43
C ILE A 7 22.22 7.20 -7.42
N SER A 8 21.82 8.09 -6.51
CA SER A 8 20.84 7.75 -5.48
C SER A 8 19.47 7.45 -6.10
N LEU A 9 18.66 6.62 -5.42
CA LEU A 9 17.29 6.30 -5.86
C LEU A 9 16.43 7.58 -6.04
N ALA A 10 16.69 8.62 -5.25
CA ALA A 10 16.00 9.90 -5.33
C ALA A 10 16.37 10.70 -6.59
N GLU A 11 17.65 10.69 -6.98
CA GLU A 11 18.11 11.32 -8.21
C GLU A 11 17.59 10.57 -9.44
N LEU A 12 17.63 9.23 -9.43
CA LEU A 12 17.03 8.42 -10.49
C LEU A 12 15.54 8.73 -10.67
N HIS A 13 14.79 8.86 -9.57
CA HIS A 13 13.38 9.23 -9.60
C HIS A 13 13.16 10.62 -10.24
N THR A 14 13.99 11.59 -9.87
CA THR A 14 13.90 12.97 -10.38
C THR A 14 14.20 13.03 -11.87
N ILE A 15 15.28 12.37 -12.30
CA ILE A 15 15.67 12.29 -13.72
C ILE A 15 14.56 11.58 -14.53
N ALA A 16 14.07 10.43 -14.06
CA ALA A 16 13.01 9.69 -14.75
C ALA A 16 11.73 10.51 -14.91
N THR A 17 11.34 11.27 -13.89
CA THR A 17 10.14 12.12 -13.94
C THR A 17 10.32 13.27 -14.94
N ASN A 18 11.47 13.94 -14.91
CA ASN A 18 11.74 15.09 -15.79
C ASN A 18 11.97 14.69 -17.25
N THR A 19 12.37 13.45 -17.51
CA THR A 19 12.63 12.92 -18.86
C THR A 19 11.44 12.17 -19.45
N ALA A 20 10.37 11.94 -18.68
CA ALA A 20 9.19 11.20 -19.13
C ALA A 20 8.47 11.93 -20.28
N LYS A 21 8.42 11.28 -21.45
CA LYS A 21 7.74 11.81 -22.66
C LYS A 21 6.41 11.12 -22.97
N ARG A 22 6.12 9.99 -22.32
CA ARG A 22 4.94 9.16 -22.57
C ARG A 22 4.06 9.11 -21.33
N LEU A 23 2.74 9.16 -21.52
CA LEU A 23 1.75 9.04 -20.44
C LEU A 23 1.42 7.59 -20.09
N CYS A 24 1.82 6.63 -20.93
CA CYS A 24 1.53 5.21 -20.72
C CYS A 24 2.70 4.31 -21.14
N MET A 25 2.74 3.11 -20.55
CA MET A 25 3.71 2.06 -20.88
C MET A 25 3.25 1.27 -22.11
N THR A 26 4.17 0.97 -23.02
CA THR A 26 3.96 0.01 -24.11
C THR A 26 3.92 -1.41 -23.56
N LYS A 27 3.52 -2.39 -24.40
CA LYS A 27 3.52 -3.81 -24.02
C LYS A 27 4.91 -4.26 -23.58
N ASP A 28 5.93 -3.98 -24.38
CA ASP A 28 7.32 -4.37 -24.07
C ASP A 28 7.84 -3.73 -22.77
N MET A 29 7.44 -2.48 -22.48
CA MET A 29 7.77 -1.83 -21.20
C MET A 29 7.12 -2.55 -20.01
N LYS A 30 5.89 -3.06 -20.17
CA LYS A 30 5.21 -3.83 -19.12
C LYS A 30 5.87 -5.18 -18.92
N GLU A 31 6.23 -5.86 -20.00
CA GLU A 31 6.96 -7.14 -19.92
C GLU A 31 8.31 -6.97 -19.24
N GLY A 32 9.05 -5.90 -19.56
CA GLY A 32 10.29 -5.56 -18.86
C GLY A 32 10.08 -5.26 -17.36
N LEU A 33 8.97 -4.60 -16.99
CA LEU A 33 8.61 -4.38 -15.59
C LEU A 33 8.25 -5.70 -14.88
N ASP A 34 7.52 -6.60 -15.54
CA ASP A 34 7.16 -7.90 -14.98
C ASP A 34 8.41 -8.76 -14.74
N GLU A 35 9.39 -8.72 -15.64
CA GLU A 35 10.68 -9.41 -15.46
C GLU A 35 11.46 -8.83 -14.26
N LEU A 36 11.51 -7.50 -14.11
CA LEU A 36 12.13 -6.85 -12.96
C LEU A 36 11.45 -7.27 -11.65
N TYR A 37 10.11 -7.30 -11.64
CA TYR A 37 9.34 -7.72 -10.49
C TYR A 37 9.58 -9.20 -10.14
N TYR A 38 9.65 -10.08 -11.14
CA TYR A 38 10.00 -11.48 -10.95
C TYR A 38 11.39 -11.65 -10.33
N LYS A 39 12.40 -10.94 -10.83
CA LYS A 39 13.76 -10.96 -10.27
C LYS A 39 13.78 -10.48 -8.82
N PHE A 40 13.07 -9.39 -8.52
CA PHE A 40 12.91 -8.91 -7.15
C PHE A 40 12.28 -9.98 -6.23
N GLN A 41 11.18 -10.61 -6.66
CA GLN A 41 10.54 -11.68 -5.90
C GLN A 41 11.48 -12.87 -5.71
N SER A 42 12.20 -13.30 -6.74
CA SER A 42 13.18 -14.39 -6.66
C SER A 42 14.27 -14.09 -5.62
N ASN A 43 14.83 -12.87 -5.65
CA ASN A 43 15.85 -12.46 -4.68
C ASN A 43 15.30 -12.36 -3.26
N LEU A 44 14.08 -11.89 -3.08
CA LEU A 44 13.41 -11.87 -1.78
C LEU A 44 13.24 -13.29 -1.22
N HIS A 45 12.83 -14.26 -2.03
CA HIS A 45 12.68 -15.65 -1.58
C HIS A 45 14.04 -16.30 -1.28
N LYS A 46 15.08 -16.04 -2.07
CA LYS A 46 16.45 -16.49 -1.75
C LYS A 46 16.91 -15.93 -0.41
N LEU A 47 16.63 -14.67 -0.12
CA LEU A 47 16.96 -14.03 1.16
C LEU A 47 16.15 -14.63 2.32
N ALA A 48 14.86 -14.92 2.10
CA ALA A 48 14.00 -15.59 3.07
C ALA A 48 14.52 -16.99 3.43
N ILE A 49 14.89 -17.79 2.42
CA ILE A 49 15.49 -19.12 2.58
C ILE A 49 16.81 -19.01 3.35
N LYS A 50 17.71 -18.10 2.93
CA LYS A 50 19.03 -17.92 3.56
C LYS A 50 18.93 -17.63 5.06
N ASN A 51 17.92 -16.88 5.48
CA ASN A 51 17.75 -16.47 6.89
C ASN A 51 16.72 -17.31 7.64
N CYS A 52 16.13 -18.34 7.02
CA CYS A 52 15.04 -19.15 7.60
C CYS A 52 13.85 -18.31 8.13
N VAL A 53 13.55 -17.19 7.46
CA VAL A 53 12.45 -16.28 7.85
C VAL A 53 11.38 -16.30 6.77
N GLY A 54 10.11 -16.35 7.18
CA GLY A 54 8.99 -16.33 6.24
C GLY A 54 9.01 -15.11 5.29
N PRO A 55 8.77 -15.29 3.97
CA PRO A 55 8.86 -14.22 2.99
C PRO A 55 7.86 -13.07 3.23
N HIS A 56 6.77 -13.34 3.96
CA HIS A 56 5.75 -12.34 4.32
C HIS A 56 6.30 -11.23 5.23
N PHE A 57 7.33 -11.49 6.05
CA PHE A 57 7.97 -10.47 6.88
C PHE A 57 8.75 -9.45 6.03
N TYR A 58 9.51 -9.92 5.04
CA TYR A 58 10.20 -9.04 4.09
C TYR A 58 9.21 -8.20 3.27
N GLN A 59 8.12 -8.82 2.83
CA GLN A 59 7.07 -8.11 2.10
C GLN A 59 6.40 -7.04 2.96
N ALA A 60 6.14 -7.32 4.24
CA ALA A 60 5.61 -6.35 5.18
C ALA A 60 6.58 -5.18 5.36
N HIS A 61 7.88 -5.45 5.56
CA HIS A 61 8.91 -4.43 5.69
C HIS A 61 9.02 -3.55 4.44
N VAL A 62 9.00 -4.13 3.24
CA VAL A 62 9.03 -3.37 1.97
C VAL A 62 7.77 -2.50 1.82
N ARG A 63 6.59 -3.02 2.17
CA ARG A 63 5.34 -2.25 2.18
C ARG A 63 5.38 -1.11 3.17
N GLU A 64 5.90 -1.35 4.37
CA GLU A 64 6.05 -0.32 5.40
C GLU A 64 7.05 0.76 4.98
N ALA A 65 8.20 0.37 4.41
CA ALA A 65 9.21 1.29 3.90
C ALA A 65 8.67 2.14 2.75
N THR A 66 7.92 1.55 1.82
CA THR A 66 7.27 2.29 0.72
C THR A 66 6.13 3.19 1.22
N GLN A 67 5.35 2.73 2.20
CA GLN A 67 4.32 3.55 2.85
C GLN A 67 4.94 4.73 3.61
N THR A 68 6.12 4.54 4.22
CA THR A 68 6.83 5.57 4.99
C THR A 68 7.54 6.58 4.10
N ARG A 69 8.04 6.15 2.93
CA ARG A 69 8.62 7.04 1.88
C ARG A 69 7.57 7.77 1.03
N GLY A 70 6.30 7.38 1.10
CA GLY A 70 5.18 8.04 0.40
C GLY A 70 4.83 9.42 0.97
N GLY A 71 5.63 10.43 0.62
CA GLY A 71 5.28 11.85 0.76
C GLY A 71 3.93 12.16 0.09
N THR A 72 3.17 13.09 0.69
CA THR A 72 1.88 13.62 0.21
C THR A 72 0.67 12.67 0.34
N GLY A 73 0.85 11.35 0.16
CA GLY A 73 -0.23 10.36 0.24
C GLY A 73 -0.76 10.08 1.65
N LYS A 74 0.10 10.09 2.67
CA LYS A 74 -0.30 9.88 4.08
C LYS A 74 -1.22 11.00 4.59
N THR A 75 -0.88 12.24 4.30
CA THR A 75 -1.62 13.41 4.78
C THR A 75 -3.00 13.52 4.15
N TRP A 76 -3.10 13.22 2.85
CA TRP A 76 -4.40 13.12 2.15
C TRP A 76 -5.27 12.00 2.71
N LYS A 77 -4.71 10.79 2.93
CA LYS A 77 -5.46 9.68 3.52
C LYS A 77 -5.94 10.00 4.94
N ASN A 78 -5.09 10.62 5.75
CA ASN A 78 -5.44 11.03 7.10
C ASN A 78 -6.50 12.15 7.10
N PHE A 79 -6.40 13.11 6.18
CA PHE A 79 -7.44 14.11 5.95
C PHE A 79 -8.79 13.47 5.65
N LEU A 80 -8.86 12.55 4.70
CA LEU A 80 -10.11 11.84 4.37
C LEU A 80 -10.69 11.05 5.57
N LYS A 81 -9.84 10.52 6.44
CA LYS A 81 -10.25 9.64 7.54
C LYS A 81 -10.67 10.41 8.80
N TYR A 82 -9.89 11.42 9.18
CA TYR A 82 -10.01 12.09 10.48
C TYR A 82 -10.67 13.47 10.40
N ASP A 83 -10.56 14.17 9.26
CA ASP A 83 -11.21 15.46 9.10
C ASP A 83 -12.72 15.28 8.89
N PRO A 84 -13.58 16.04 9.60
CA PRO A 84 -15.02 15.98 9.39
C PRO A 84 -15.47 16.63 8.07
N GLN A 85 -14.72 17.58 7.51
CA GLN A 85 -15.13 18.32 6.31
C GLN A 85 -15.28 17.41 5.08
N PRO A 86 -14.37 16.46 4.80
CA PRO A 86 -14.57 15.46 3.74
C PRO A 86 -15.83 14.63 3.92
N LYS A 87 -16.12 14.19 5.14
CA LYS A 87 -17.31 13.37 5.43
C LYS A 87 -18.59 14.13 5.18
N LYS A 88 -18.66 15.41 5.57
CA LYS A 88 -19.79 16.30 5.28
C LYS A 88 -19.99 16.48 3.77
N LEU A 89 -18.92 16.73 3.02
CA LEU A 89 -18.99 16.87 1.56
C LEU A 89 -19.44 15.58 0.86
N PHE A 90 -19.07 14.40 1.38
CA PHE A 90 -19.58 13.13 0.86
C PHE A 90 -21.03 12.83 1.24
N ALA A 91 -21.52 13.36 2.37
CA ALA A 91 -22.91 13.21 2.79
C ALA A 91 -23.84 14.16 2.01
N GLU A 92 -23.36 15.37 1.71
CA GLU A 92 -24.12 16.42 1.03
C GLU A 92 -24.17 16.22 -0.50
N PHE A 93 -23.06 15.80 -1.10
CA PHE A 93 -22.95 15.68 -2.56
C PHE A 93 -22.91 14.23 -3.03
N LYS A 94 -23.49 13.96 -4.21
CA LYS A 94 -23.38 12.65 -4.87
C LYS A 94 -21.90 12.26 -5.06
N LYS A 95 -21.61 10.96 -5.03
CA LYS A 95 -20.24 10.39 -4.98
C LYS A 95 -19.19 11.07 -5.87
N HIS A 96 -19.53 11.42 -7.11
CA HIS A 96 -18.58 12.05 -8.04
C HIS A 96 -18.33 13.53 -7.72
N GLU A 97 -19.39 14.28 -7.38
CA GLU A 97 -19.31 15.69 -7.04
C GLU A 97 -18.66 15.92 -5.68
N GLY A 98 -18.97 15.07 -4.70
CA GLY A 98 -18.31 15.07 -3.38
C GLY A 98 -16.80 14.82 -3.50
N ARG A 99 -16.35 13.92 -4.39
CA ARG A 99 -14.91 13.73 -4.64
C ARG A 99 -14.23 14.99 -5.16
N ASN A 100 -14.86 15.68 -6.10
CA ASN A 100 -14.30 16.92 -6.67
C ASN A 100 -14.21 18.01 -5.60
N LYS A 101 -15.27 18.21 -4.81
CA LYS A 101 -15.29 19.18 -3.71
C LYS A 101 -14.25 18.89 -2.63
N VAL A 102 -14.06 17.63 -2.26
CA VAL A 102 -13.04 17.23 -1.28
C VAL A 102 -11.63 17.43 -1.82
N SER A 103 -11.43 17.20 -3.12
CA SER A 103 -10.16 17.48 -3.80
C SER A 103 -9.85 18.98 -3.81
N GLU A 104 -10.80 19.83 -4.21
CA GLU A 104 -10.70 21.29 -4.16
C GLU A 104 -10.36 21.80 -2.75
N LEU A 105 -11.07 21.28 -1.74
CA LEU A 105 -10.83 21.61 -0.34
C LEU A 105 -9.42 21.21 0.12
N TRP A 106 -8.88 20.10 -0.36
CA TRP A 106 -7.50 19.73 -0.05
C TRP A 106 -6.51 20.62 -0.78
N PHE A 107 -6.74 20.93 -2.04
CA PHE A 107 -5.84 21.81 -2.80
C PHE A 107 -5.80 23.23 -2.23
N SER A 108 -6.91 23.74 -1.69
CA SER A 108 -6.96 25.06 -1.05
C SER A 108 -6.22 25.16 0.29
N LYS A 109 -5.95 24.04 0.98
CA LYS A 109 -5.18 24.06 2.24
C LYS A 109 -3.70 24.41 2.01
N ASP A 110 -3.15 25.20 2.92
CA ASP A 110 -1.73 25.53 2.94
C ASP A 110 -0.83 24.29 3.16
N LYS A 111 0.42 24.35 2.69
CA LYS A 111 1.40 23.28 2.85
C LYS A 111 1.65 22.92 4.31
N LEU A 112 1.70 23.91 5.22
CA LEU A 112 1.90 23.65 6.65
C LEU A 112 0.68 22.94 7.26
N ALA A 113 -0.54 23.37 6.88
CA ALA A 113 -1.78 22.72 7.29
C ALA A 113 -1.83 21.25 6.80
N LYS A 114 -1.35 20.98 5.59
CA LYS A 114 -1.26 19.61 5.05
C LYS A 114 -0.27 18.75 5.86
N ILE A 115 0.82 19.32 6.36
CA ILE A 115 1.81 18.61 7.18
C ILE A 115 1.23 18.20 8.54
N LEU A 116 0.31 18.98 9.12
CA LEU A 116 -0.33 18.65 10.41
C LEU A 116 -1.05 17.29 10.38
N TYR A 117 -1.56 16.84 9.22
CA TYR A 117 -2.15 15.50 9.08
C TYR A 117 -1.12 14.35 9.16
N ARG A 118 0.17 14.65 9.41
CA ARG A 118 1.18 13.66 9.83
C ARG A 118 1.31 13.55 11.35
N ASN A 119 0.90 14.57 12.09
CA ASN A 119 1.03 14.62 13.55
C ASN A 119 -0.08 13.79 14.19
N ILE A 120 0.30 12.83 15.04
CA ILE A 120 -0.63 11.91 15.70
C ILE A 120 -1.54 12.65 16.69
N ASP A 121 -1.02 13.58 17.48
CA ASP A 121 -1.80 14.34 18.48
C ASP A 121 -2.88 15.20 17.82
N TYR A 122 -2.55 15.79 16.67
CA TYR A 122 -3.51 16.53 15.85
C TYR A 122 -4.65 15.63 15.35
N LEU A 123 -4.34 14.41 14.89
CA LEU A 123 -5.35 13.45 14.44
C LEU A 123 -6.22 12.93 15.58
N ILE A 124 -5.63 12.73 16.77
CA ILE A 124 -6.35 12.36 17.99
C ILE A 124 -7.33 13.48 18.38
N GLY A 125 -6.89 14.74 18.34
CA GLY A 125 -7.75 15.90 18.60
C GLY A 125 -8.95 15.99 17.64
N LEU A 126 -8.71 15.76 16.34
CA LEU A 126 -9.80 15.68 15.35
C LEU A 126 -10.77 14.53 15.65
N HIS A 127 -10.26 13.37 16.05
CA HIS A 127 -11.09 12.20 16.38
C HIS A 127 -11.96 12.45 17.62
N LEU A 128 -11.40 13.04 18.67
CA LEU A 128 -12.12 13.35 19.92
C LEU A 128 -13.19 14.41 19.69
N SER A 129 -12.87 15.50 18.98
CA SER A 129 -13.84 16.54 18.61
C SER A 129 -15.03 15.97 17.80
N ASN A 130 -14.78 14.96 16.96
CA ASN A 130 -15.82 14.25 16.22
C ASN A 130 -16.68 13.36 17.12
N ALA A 131 -16.11 12.72 18.15
CA ALA A 131 -16.86 11.89 19.08
C ALA A 131 -17.82 12.72 19.95
N ASP A 132 -17.39 13.92 20.36
CA ASP A 132 -18.22 14.84 21.13
C ASP A 132 -19.39 15.42 20.31
N THR A 133 -19.19 15.68 19.02
CA THR A 133 -20.29 16.12 18.12
C THR A 133 -21.30 15.00 17.84
N ILE A 134 -20.85 13.73 17.80
CA ILE A 134 -21.75 12.56 17.67
C ILE A 134 -22.55 12.36 18.96
N ASN A 135 -21.93 12.50 20.15
CA ASN A 135 -22.64 12.41 21.43
C ASN A 135 -23.70 13.50 21.62
N ILE A 136 -23.43 14.75 21.21
CA ILE A 136 -24.39 15.86 21.30
C ILE A 136 -25.57 15.66 20.33
N SER A 137 -25.33 15.09 19.14
CA SER A 137 -26.39 14.81 18.15
C SER A 137 -27.20 13.55 18.47
N GLN A 138 -26.64 12.57 19.19
CA GLN A 138 -27.35 11.36 19.62
C GLN A 138 -28.25 11.57 20.85
N ALA A 139 -28.09 12.65 21.62
CA ALA A 139 -29.01 12.98 22.72
C ALA A 139 -30.39 13.49 22.25
N SER A 140 -30.58 13.74 20.94
CA SER A 140 -31.82 14.30 20.36
C SER A 140 -32.65 13.30 19.54
N GLY A 141 -32.34 12.00 19.54
CA GLY A 141 -33.09 11.02 18.73
C GLY A 141 -33.06 9.63 19.33
N HIS A 142 -34.18 9.21 19.90
CA HIS A 142 -34.41 7.84 20.34
C HIS A 142 -34.21 6.83 19.20
N ALA A 143 -33.41 5.79 19.47
CA ALA A 143 -33.62 4.36 19.22
C ALA A 143 -32.27 3.69 18.92
N SER A 144 -31.81 2.90 19.89
CA SER A 144 -30.60 2.10 19.83
C SER A 144 -30.76 0.97 18.80
N THR A 145 -29.80 0.82 17.90
CA THR A 145 -29.46 -0.49 17.32
C THR A 145 -27.95 -0.49 17.07
N SER A 146 -27.21 -1.18 17.93
CA SER A 146 -25.78 -1.40 17.77
C SER A 146 -25.52 -2.22 16.50
N VAL A 147 -24.70 -1.71 15.59
CA VAL A 147 -24.07 -2.55 14.56
C VAL A 147 -22.56 -2.41 14.71
N SER A 148 -21.93 -3.42 15.32
CA SER A 148 -20.48 -3.52 15.34
C SER A 148 -19.98 -3.83 13.93
N TRP A 149 -19.44 -2.83 13.24
CA TRP A 149 -18.69 -3.06 12.00
C TRP A 149 -17.23 -3.36 12.34
N PHE A 150 -16.93 -4.64 12.58
CA PHE A 150 -15.58 -5.13 12.36
C PHE A 150 -15.27 -5.07 10.86
N PRO A 151 -14.17 -4.44 10.41
CA PRO A 151 -13.77 -4.54 9.02
C PRO A 151 -13.27 -5.96 8.76
N GLN A 152 -14.08 -6.73 8.06
CA GLN A 152 -13.69 -7.99 7.46
C GLN A 152 -12.49 -7.76 6.54
N VAL A 153 -11.39 -8.45 6.86
CA VAL A 153 -10.15 -8.42 6.10
C VAL A 153 -10.41 -9.07 4.74
N ASN A 154 -10.64 -8.27 3.71
CA ASN A 154 -10.61 -8.75 2.32
C ASN A 154 -9.14 -8.92 1.92
N SER A 155 -8.62 -10.13 2.08
CA SER A 155 -7.42 -10.59 1.39
C SER A 155 -7.72 -10.61 -0.11
N CYS A 156 -7.29 -9.59 -0.85
CA CYS A 156 -7.28 -9.65 -2.30
C CYS A 156 -6.25 -10.70 -2.73
N ALA A 157 -6.75 -11.90 -3.02
CA ALA A 157 -6.06 -12.93 -3.75
C ALA A 157 -5.61 -12.36 -5.09
N LEU A 158 -4.30 -12.13 -5.23
CA LEU A 158 -3.68 -11.90 -6.53
C LEU A 158 -3.68 -13.24 -7.27
N ALA A 159 -4.72 -13.47 -8.06
CA ALA A 159 -4.77 -14.57 -9.01
C ALA A 159 -3.73 -14.31 -10.12
N SER A 160 -2.48 -14.72 -9.89
CA SER A 160 -1.52 -14.86 -10.98
C SER A 160 -2.03 -15.97 -11.90
N LYS A 161 -2.16 -15.70 -13.20
CA LYS A 161 -2.46 -16.70 -14.24
C LYS A 161 -1.25 -17.58 -14.55
N VAL A 162 -0.52 -18.03 -13.53
CA VAL A 162 0.32 -19.22 -13.65
C VAL A 162 -0.60 -20.39 -13.36
N SER A 163 -0.76 -21.31 -14.31
CA SER A 163 -1.60 -22.50 -14.11
C SER A 163 -1.16 -23.15 -12.80
N GLN A 164 -2.08 -23.24 -11.82
CA GLN A 164 -1.82 -23.79 -10.49
C GLN A 164 -1.18 -25.18 -10.57
N GLN A 165 -1.45 -25.92 -11.64
CA GLN A 165 -0.82 -27.21 -11.95
C GLN A 165 0.69 -27.11 -12.19
N LYS A 166 1.15 -26.06 -12.89
CA LYS A 166 2.59 -25.84 -13.12
C LYS A 166 3.31 -25.50 -11.81
N THR A 167 2.68 -24.67 -10.96
CA THR A 167 3.23 -24.33 -9.64
C THR A 167 3.26 -25.54 -8.71
N LEU A 168 2.18 -26.33 -8.65
CA LEU A 168 2.14 -27.57 -7.88
C LEU A 168 3.21 -28.57 -8.36
N SER A 169 3.35 -28.78 -9.67
CA SER A 169 4.35 -29.70 -10.21
C SER A 169 5.80 -29.27 -9.91
N LEU A 170 6.10 -27.97 -9.96
CA LEU A 170 7.41 -27.43 -9.60
C LEU A 170 7.69 -27.56 -8.09
N VAL A 171 6.69 -27.29 -7.23
CA VAL A 171 6.84 -27.41 -5.78
C VAL A 171 7.02 -28.87 -5.37
N THR A 172 6.24 -29.80 -5.94
CA THR A 172 6.36 -31.23 -5.64
C THR A 172 7.69 -31.80 -6.12
N SER A 173 8.15 -31.42 -7.33
CA SER A 173 9.46 -31.90 -7.83
C SER A 173 10.63 -31.36 -7.00
N TRP A 174 10.56 -30.12 -6.51
CA TRP A 174 11.53 -29.59 -5.56
C TRP A 174 11.49 -30.28 -4.20
N SER A 175 10.30 -30.58 -3.67
CA SER A 175 10.17 -31.26 -2.37
C SER A 175 10.76 -32.68 -2.40
N LEU A 176 10.48 -33.44 -3.45
CA LEU A 176 11.03 -34.79 -3.64
C LEU A 176 12.55 -34.75 -3.79
N LYS A 177 13.08 -33.79 -4.54
CA LYS A 177 14.52 -33.62 -4.70
C LYS A 177 15.23 -33.30 -3.37
N MET A 178 14.64 -32.44 -2.54
CA MET A 178 15.21 -32.12 -1.23
C MET A 178 15.15 -33.31 -0.27
N GLU A 179 14.12 -34.14 -0.36
CA GLU A 179 14.01 -35.36 0.43
C GLU A 179 15.06 -36.41 -0.01
N ASP A 180 15.29 -36.54 -1.32
CA ASP A 180 16.32 -37.41 -1.88
C ASP A 180 17.73 -36.93 -1.54
N ASP A 181 18.01 -35.62 -1.64
CA ASP A 181 19.30 -35.01 -1.27
C ASP A 181 19.58 -35.15 0.25
N LEU A 182 18.53 -35.10 1.09
CA LEU A 182 18.65 -35.38 2.53
C LEU A 182 18.89 -36.86 2.83
N LYS A 183 18.24 -37.78 2.10
CA LYS A 183 18.47 -39.22 2.27
C LYS A 183 19.85 -39.65 1.76
N ALA A 184 20.33 -39.04 0.68
CA ALA A 184 21.64 -39.30 0.10
C ALA A 184 22.80 -38.76 0.95
N SER A 185 22.55 -37.83 1.88
CA SER A 185 23.57 -37.28 2.79
C SER A 185 23.61 -37.98 4.16
N LEU A 186 22.74 -38.98 4.39
CA LEU A 186 22.65 -39.77 5.62
C LEU A 186 23.11 -41.25 5.44
N CYS A 187 23.63 -41.60 4.26
CA CYS A 187 24.35 -42.85 3.98
C CYS A 187 25.81 -42.55 3.65
#